data_AF-A0A7S2M270-F1
#
_entry.id   AF-A0A7S2M270-F1
#
_cell.length_a   1.000
_cell.length_b   1.000
_cell.length_c   1.000
_cell.angle_alpha   90.00
_cell.angle_beta   90.00
_cell.angle_gamma   90.00
#
_symmetry.space_group_name_H-M   'P 1'
#
loop_
_entity.id
_entity.type
_entity.pdbx_description
1 polymer ?
#
loop_
_entity_poly.entity_id
_entity_poly.type
_entity_poly.pdbx_seq_one_letter_code
_entity_poly.pdbx_strand_id
1 'polypeptide(L)'
;NSTKDTPPENINAEFEEEVEYVDIDPEALSLEDQASCLSSWFLFYLTPLLKLGATKILDSKDVGPPSKCDRAKSCYDSVNALWVKEVERTREVNAAKRTKHEEALAKCGDDAKKIAKLGSFTPAPPNLAKVLWCAFGKWKIIWAMALYVLSSLL
;
A
#
# COMPACT_ATOMS: atom_id res chain seq x y z
N ASN A 1 -6.93 -63.23 8.00
CA ASN A 1 -5.89 -62.37 8.59
C ASN A 1 -6.06 -60.96 8.09
N SER A 2 -6.62 -60.13 8.97
CA SER A 2 -6.98 -58.73 8.81
C SER A 2 -5.73 -57.87 8.72
N THR A 3 -5.48 -57.22 7.59
CA THR A 3 -4.53 -56.11 7.50
C THR A 3 -5.24 -54.89 8.09
N LYS A 4 -4.77 -54.44 9.25
CA LYS A 4 -5.27 -53.25 9.94
C LYS A 4 -4.85 -52.01 9.15
N ASP A 5 -5.84 -51.22 8.75
CA ASP A 5 -5.67 -49.84 8.31
C ASP A 5 -5.25 -49.00 9.54
N THR A 6 -4.00 -48.54 9.57
CA THR A 6 -3.57 -47.44 10.44
C THR A 6 -3.85 -46.12 9.72
N PRO A 7 -4.53 -45.15 10.37
CA PRO A 7 -4.73 -43.83 9.79
C PRO A 7 -3.40 -43.07 9.70
N PRO A 8 -3.22 -42.17 8.72
CA PRO A 8 -2.02 -41.34 8.65
C PRO A 8 -1.96 -40.40 9.86
N GLU A 9 -0.82 -40.42 10.56
CA GLU A 9 -0.46 -39.44 11.59
C GLU A 9 -0.57 -38.02 11.02
N ASN A 10 -1.32 -37.18 11.71
CA ASN A 10 -1.47 -35.78 11.40
C ASN A 10 -0.19 -35.04 11.78
N ILE A 11 0.70 -34.82 10.80
CA ILE A 11 2.01 -34.16 10.94
C ILE A 11 1.89 -32.63 11.17
N ASN A 12 0.69 -32.10 11.41
CA ASN A 12 0.46 -30.67 11.61
C ASN A 12 0.18 -30.29 13.08
N ALA A 13 0.41 -31.21 14.02
CA ALA A 13 0.36 -30.89 15.44
C ALA A 13 1.74 -30.41 15.91
N GLU A 14 1.78 -29.24 16.55
CA GLU A 14 2.90 -28.71 17.34
C GLU A 14 4.00 -27.97 16.56
N PHE A 15 3.64 -26.83 15.97
CA PHE A 15 4.54 -25.69 15.93
C PHE A 15 3.74 -24.40 16.15
N GLU A 16 3.06 -24.32 17.30
CA GLU A 16 2.60 -23.04 17.84
C GLU A 16 3.84 -22.33 18.40
N GLU A 17 4.60 -21.68 17.53
CA GLU A 17 5.62 -20.73 17.94
C GLU A 17 4.89 -19.60 18.67
N GLU A 18 5.06 -19.53 20.00
CA GLU A 18 4.61 -18.39 20.80
C GLU A 18 5.32 -17.15 20.26
N VAL A 19 4.66 -16.43 19.35
CA VAL A 19 5.11 -15.12 18.91
C VAL A 19 4.95 -14.19 20.11
N GLU A 20 6.03 -14.01 20.87
CA GLU A 20 6.12 -13.00 21.93
C GLU A 20 5.81 -11.65 21.28
N TYR A 21 4.57 -11.17 21.47
CA TYR A 21 4.17 -9.85 21.05
C TYR A 21 4.96 -8.85 21.90
N VAL A 22 6.03 -8.31 21.34
CA VAL A 22 6.74 -7.19 21.94
C VAL A 22 5.75 -6.03 22.00
N ASP A 23 5.38 -5.62 23.20
CA ASP A 23 4.58 -4.42 23.46
C ASP A 23 5.38 -3.17 23.03
N ILE A 24 5.38 -2.89 21.73
CA ILE A 24 5.94 -1.67 21.17
C ILE A 24 4.95 -0.56 21.52
N ASP A 25 5.36 0.34 22.39
CA ASP A 25 4.61 1.56 22.68
C ASP A 25 4.25 2.26 21.35
N PRO A 26 2.95 2.36 21.00
CA PRO A 26 2.52 2.93 19.73
C PRO A 26 2.86 4.43 19.63
N GLU A 27 3.18 5.09 20.73
CA GLU A 27 3.57 6.50 20.77
C GLU A 27 5.08 6.72 20.70
N ALA A 28 5.90 5.67 20.85
CA ALA A 28 7.35 5.78 20.76
C ALA A 28 7.78 6.27 19.37
N LEU A 29 8.61 7.30 19.32
CA LEU A 29 9.16 7.86 18.07
C LEU A 29 10.38 7.06 17.63
N SER A 30 10.54 6.87 16.33
CA SER A 30 11.76 6.27 15.78
C SER A 30 12.96 7.20 15.98
N LEU A 31 14.19 6.66 15.93
CA LEU A 31 15.41 7.47 15.96
C LEU A 31 15.49 8.44 14.77
N GLU A 32 14.94 8.04 13.63
CA GLU A 32 14.83 8.87 12.44
C GLU A 32 13.90 10.06 12.67
N ASP A 33 12.72 9.84 13.28
CA ASP A 33 11.75 10.91 13.55
C ASP A 33 12.29 11.94 14.57
N GLN A 34 13.22 11.53 15.44
CA GLN A 34 13.89 12.40 16.40
C GLN A 34 15.10 13.13 15.81
N ALA A 35 15.54 12.77 14.61
CA ALA A 35 16.75 13.31 14.00
C ALA A 35 16.55 14.76 13.53
N SER A 36 17.57 15.60 13.71
CA SER A 36 17.63 16.90 13.04
C SER A 36 17.82 16.73 11.53
N CYS A 37 17.50 17.75 10.74
CA CYS A 37 17.65 17.71 9.28
C CYS A 37 19.07 17.28 8.83
N LEU A 38 20.10 17.83 9.48
CA LEU A 38 21.49 17.47 9.18
C LEU A 38 21.81 16.02 9.58
N SER A 39 21.28 15.56 10.73
CA SER A 39 21.42 14.17 11.17
C SER A 39 20.73 13.19 10.22
N SER A 40 19.55 13.53 9.72
CA SER A 40 18.82 12.75 8.72
C SER A 40 19.59 12.68 7.40
N TRP A 41 20.14 13.82 6.93
CA TRP A 41 20.91 13.89 5.69
C TRP A 41 22.18 13.03 5.73
N PHE A 42 22.92 13.07 6.84
CA PHE A 42 24.16 12.30 7.02
C PHE A 42 23.96 10.96 7.73
N LEU A 43 22.72 10.55 7.98
CA LEU A 43 22.35 9.32 8.70
C LEU A 43 23.00 9.19 10.10
N PHE A 44 23.33 10.30 10.76
CA PHE A 44 24.03 10.27 12.05
C PHE A 44 23.20 9.64 13.17
N TYR A 45 21.87 9.66 13.06
CA TYR A 45 20.98 9.02 14.01
C TYR A 45 21.18 7.48 14.11
N LEU A 46 21.81 6.85 13.11
CA LEU A 46 22.15 5.41 13.13
C LEU A 46 23.42 5.08 13.92
N THR A 47 24.28 6.07 14.21
CA THR A 47 25.54 5.87 14.93
C THR A 47 25.44 5.04 16.22
N PRO A 48 24.48 5.29 17.14
CA PRO A 48 24.37 4.48 18.35
C PRO A 48 24.07 3.01 18.05
N LEU A 49 23.18 2.72 17.09
CA LEU A 49 22.84 1.36 16.70
C LEU A 49 24.03 0.63 16.06
N LEU A 50 24.80 1.33 15.21
CA LEU A 50 26.01 0.77 14.60
C LEU A 50 27.10 0.46 15.64
N LYS A 51 27.26 1.31 16.65
CA LYS A 51 28.18 1.05 17.77
C LYS A 51 27.74 -0.16 18.59
N LEU A 52 26.42 -0.31 18.81
CA LEU A 52 25.87 -1.45 19.53
C LEU A 52 26.07 -2.76 18.76
N GLY A 53 25.86 -2.75 17.43
CA GLY A 53 26.11 -3.92 16.58
C GLY A 53 27.59 -4.31 16.48
N ALA A 54 28.51 -3.38 16.75
CA ALA A 54 29.94 -3.68 16.85
C ALA A 54 30.32 -4.36 18.17
N THR A 55 29.51 -4.21 19.24
CA THR A 55 29.80 -4.76 20.57
C THR A 55 28.98 -6.00 20.91
N LYS A 56 27.77 -6.15 20.34
CA LYS A 56 26.92 -7.32 20.53
C LYS A 56 26.15 -7.68 19.27
N ILE A 57 25.68 -8.93 19.20
CA ILE A 57 24.65 -9.34 18.24
C ILE A 57 23.36 -8.59 18.60
N LEU A 58 22.73 -7.99 17.60
CA LEU A 58 21.51 -7.21 17.78
C LEU A 58 20.29 -8.12 17.91
N ASP A 59 19.42 -7.77 18.84
CA ASP A 59 18.11 -8.37 19.02
C ASP A 59 17.02 -7.49 18.40
N SER A 60 15.83 -8.05 18.17
CA SER A 60 14.67 -7.32 17.66
C SER A 60 14.30 -6.10 18.52
N LYS A 61 14.59 -6.17 19.83
CA LYS A 61 14.31 -5.12 20.82
C LYS A 61 15.25 -3.90 20.68
N ASP A 62 16.40 -4.03 20.01
CA ASP A 62 17.39 -2.96 19.89
C ASP A 62 17.12 -1.94 18.77
N VAL A 63 16.33 -2.31 17.76
CA VAL A 63 16.19 -1.53 16.52
C VAL A 63 15.16 -0.39 16.66
N GLY A 64 14.25 -0.50 17.63
CA GLY A 64 13.18 0.47 17.86
C GLY A 64 12.03 0.39 16.84
N PRO A 65 10.99 1.23 16.99
CA PRO A 65 9.84 1.23 16.11
C PRO A 65 10.15 1.86 14.74
N PRO A 66 9.40 1.51 13.67
CA PRO A 66 9.53 2.17 12.37
C PRO A 66 9.11 3.64 12.46
N SER A 67 9.62 4.44 11.51
CA SER A 67 9.23 5.84 11.36
C SER A 67 7.72 5.97 11.27
N LYS A 68 7.18 7.04 11.85
CA LYS A 68 5.75 7.36 11.82
C LYS A 68 5.15 7.29 10.41
N CYS A 69 5.90 7.70 9.38
CA CYS A 69 5.43 7.73 8.01
C CYS A 69 5.34 6.34 7.35
N ASP A 70 6.14 5.38 7.80
CA ASP A 70 6.20 4.01 7.28
C ASP A 70 5.33 3.03 8.07
N ARG A 71 4.63 3.51 9.11
CA ARG A 71 3.68 2.68 9.85
C ARG A 71 2.51 2.26 8.96
N ALA A 72 2.20 0.97 8.99
CA ALA A 72 1.11 0.38 8.22
C ALA A 72 -0.22 1.14 8.36
N LYS A 73 -0.57 1.54 9.59
CA LYS A 73 -1.77 2.35 9.85
C LYS A 73 -1.74 3.69 9.12
N SER A 74 -0.63 4.42 9.20
CA SER A 74 -0.51 5.73 8.54
C SER A 74 -0.57 5.59 7.02
N CYS A 75 0.07 4.57 6.45
CA CYS A 75 0.02 4.31 5.01
C CYS A 75 -1.41 3.92 4.57
N TYR A 76 -2.05 3.03 5.32
CA TYR A 76 -3.41 2.57 5.05
C TYR A 76 -4.40 3.73 5.11
N ASP A 77 -4.38 4.53 6.18
CA ASP A 77 -5.32 5.64 6.37
C ASP A 77 -5.21 6.67 5.22
N SER A 78 -3.98 6.97 4.79
CA SER A 78 -3.72 7.87 3.65
C SER A 78 -4.29 7.33 2.33
N VAL A 79 -4.03 6.05 2.03
CA VAL A 79 -4.53 5.42 0.80
C VAL A 79 -6.05 5.26 0.84
N ASN A 80 -6.60 4.80 1.97
CA ASN A 80 -8.03 4.55 2.14
C ASN A 80 -8.85 5.83 2.00
N ALA A 81 -8.42 6.94 2.61
CA ALA A 81 -9.10 8.22 2.48
C ALA A 81 -9.20 8.71 1.03
N LEU A 82 -8.17 8.45 0.21
CA LEU A 82 -8.17 8.78 -1.22
C LEU A 82 -8.95 7.76 -2.05
N TRP A 83 -8.91 6.48 -1.66
CA TRP A 83 -9.63 5.41 -2.32
C TRP A 83 -11.14 5.61 -2.24
N VAL A 84 -11.68 5.92 -1.05
CA VAL A 84 -13.11 6.21 -0.86
C VAL A 84 -13.58 7.33 -1.80
N LYS A 85 -12.80 8.41 -1.92
CA LYS A 85 -13.08 9.53 -2.83
C LYS A 85 -13.06 9.12 -4.30
N GLU A 86 -12.09 8.28 -4.70
CA GLU A 86 -11.99 7.81 -6.09
C GLU A 86 -13.13 6.85 -6.45
N VAL A 87 -13.56 6.00 -5.52
CA VAL A 87 -14.73 5.11 -5.69
C VAL A 87 -16.00 5.94 -5.87
N GLU A 88 -16.23 6.94 -5.03
CA GLU A 88 -17.38 7.85 -5.13
C GLU A 88 -17.38 8.60 -6.47
N ARG A 89 -16.24 9.21 -6.83
CA ARG A 89 -16.07 9.88 -8.12
C ARG A 89 -16.35 8.95 -9.31
N THR A 90 -15.87 7.71 -9.24
CA THR A 90 -16.07 6.72 -10.31
C THR A 90 -17.54 6.31 -10.40
N ARG A 91 -18.23 6.18 -9.26
CA ARG A 91 -19.67 5.91 -9.20
C ARG A 91 -20.47 7.01 -9.89
N GLU A 92 -20.20 8.28 -9.60
CA GLU A 92 -20.86 9.42 -10.23
C GLU A 92 -20.63 9.46 -11.74
N VAL A 93 -19.38 9.27 -12.17
CA VAL A 93 -19.02 9.25 -13.60
C VAL A 93 -19.72 8.10 -14.32
N ASN A 94 -19.79 6.92 -13.71
CA ASN A 94 -20.48 5.76 -14.29
C ASN A 94 -21.99 5.97 -14.36
N ALA A 95 -22.60 6.60 -13.35
CA ALA A 95 -24.01 6.96 -13.38
C ALA A 95 -24.32 7.93 -14.54
N ALA A 96 -23.51 8.97 -14.71
CA ALA A 96 -23.67 9.92 -15.82
C ALA A 96 -23.40 9.30 -17.21
N LYS A 97 -22.51 8.31 -17.31
CA LYS A 97 -22.29 7.58 -18.56
C LYS A 97 -23.43 6.62 -18.87
N ARG A 98 -24.03 6.02 -17.83
CA ARG A 98 -25.17 5.14 -17.97
C ARG A 98 -26.38 5.90 -18.52
N THR A 99 -26.71 7.07 -17.96
CA THR A 99 -27.82 7.88 -18.48
C THR A 99 -27.61 8.29 -19.94
N LYS A 100 -26.38 8.68 -20.31
CA LYS A 100 -26.04 8.98 -21.71
C LYS A 100 -26.19 7.78 -22.64
N HIS A 101 -25.86 6.58 -22.16
CA HIS A 101 -26.06 5.35 -22.92
C HIS A 101 -27.55 5.02 -23.10
N GLU A 102 -28.34 5.17 -22.04
CA GLU A 102 -29.80 5.00 -22.07
C GLU A 102 -30.47 6.02 -23.02
N GLU A 103 -30.05 7.28 -23.01
CA GLU A 103 -30.50 8.31 -23.95
C GLU A 103 -30.12 7.97 -25.40
N ALA A 104 -28.92 7.44 -25.62
CA ALA A 104 -28.46 7.05 -26.95
C ALA A 104 -29.20 5.81 -27.47
N LEU A 105 -29.57 4.87 -26.59
CA LEU A 105 -30.46 3.74 -26.92
C LEU A 105 -31.85 4.23 -27.28
N ALA A 106 -32.43 5.14 -26.49
CA ALA A 106 -33.76 5.70 -26.77
C ALA A 106 -33.82 6.43 -28.14
N LYS A 107 -32.73 7.10 -28.53
CA LYS A 107 -32.61 7.74 -29.86
C LYS A 107 -32.51 6.75 -31.02
N CYS A 108 -32.09 5.52 -30.79
CA CYS A 108 -31.89 4.53 -31.85
C CYS A 108 -33.17 3.78 -32.25
N GLY A 109 -34.24 3.82 -31.44
CA GLY A 109 -35.48 3.09 -31.73
C GLY A 109 -35.24 1.58 -31.91
N ASP A 110 -35.99 0.93 -32.81
CA ASP A 110 -35.90 -0.52 -33.11
C ASP A 110 -34.83 -0.88 -34.16
N ASP A 111 -33.97 0.07 -34.55
CA ASP A 111 -32.92 -0.18 -35.53
C ASP A 111 -31.83 -1.11 -34.95
N ALA A 112 -32.01 -2.42 -35.15
CA ALA A 112 -31.11 -3.47 -34.66
C ALA A 112 -29.62 -3.24 -35.00
N LYS A 113 -29.34 -2.65 -36.18
CA LYS A 113 -27.96 -2.31 -36.60
C LYS A 113 -27.34 -1.19 -35.76
N LYS A 114 -28.12 -0.19 -35.33
CA LYS A 114 -27.64 0.92 -34.51
C LYS A 114 -27.44 0.48 -33.06
N ILE A 115 -28.34 -0.34 -32.52
CA ILE A 115 -28.21 -0.94 -31.19
C ILE A 115 -26.97 -1.83 -31.11
N ALA A 116 -26.74 -2.69 -32.11
CA ALA A 116 -25.55 -3.55 -32.16
C ALA A 116 -24.23 -2.76 -32.18
N LYS A 117 -24.23 -1.58 -32.82
CA LYS A 117 -23.07 -0.67 -32.83
C LYS A 117 -22.84 0.03 -31.49
N LEU A 118 -23.91 0.30 -30.73
CA LEU A 118 -23.85 0.94 -29.42
C LEU A 118 -23.30 0.01 -28.33
N GLY A 119 -23.60 -1.29 -28.41
CA GLY A 119 -23.14 -2.31 -27.48
C GLY A 119 -23.70 -2.18 -26.06
N SER A 120 -23.25 -3.07 -25.17
CA SER A 120 -23.62 -3.06 -23.74
C SER A 120 -22.81 -2.04 -22.96
N PHE A 121 -23.44 -1.33 -22.03
CA PHE A 121 -22.74 -0.43 -21.11
C PHE A 121 -21.86 -1.22 -20.13
N THR A 122 -20.56 -0.95 -20.14
CA THR A 122 -19.60 -1.49 -19.16
C THR A 122 -19.09 -0.36 -18.25
N PRO A 123 -19.35 -0.41 -16.93
CA PRO A 123 -18.87 0.62 -16.01
C PRO A 123 -17.34 0.63 -15.94
N ALA A 124 -16.74 1.82 -15.87
CA ALA A 124 -15.31 1.94 -15.72
C ALA A 124 -14.89 1.61 -14.27
N PRO A 125 -13.81 0.84 -14.04
CA PRO A 125 -13.33 0.56 -12.69
C PRO A 125 -12.65 1.79 -12.08
N PRO A 126 -12.63 1.92 -10.74
CA PRO A 126 -11.83 2.93 -10.04
C PRO A 126 -10.33 2.69 -10.27
N ASN A 127 -9.54 3.76 -10.33
CA ASN A 127 -8.12 3.68 -10.66
C ASN A 127 -7.24 3.68 -9.40
N LEU A 128 -6.76 2.49 -9.01
CA LEU A 128 -5.88 2.33 -7.85
C LEU A 128 -4.51 2.99 -8.03
N ALA A 129 -3.91 2.88 -9.22
CA ALA A 129 -2.59 3.45 -9.49
C ALA A 129 -2.56 4.98 -9.28
N LYS A 130 -3.62 5.67 -9.72
CA LYS A 130 -3.81 7.11 -9.49
C LYS A 130 -3.88 7.45 -7.99
N VAL A 131 -4.59 6.63 -7.21
CA VAL A 131 -4.72 6.80 -5.75
C VAL A 131 -3.38 6.62 -5.07
N LEU A 132 -2.65 5.54 -5.38
CA LEU A 132 -1.32 5.27 -4.82
C LEU A 132 -0.33 6.39 -5.17
N TRP A 133 -0.32 6.84 -6.43
CA TRP A 133 0.54 7.94 -6.88
C TRP A 133 0.25 9.26 -6.15
N CYS A 134 -1.00 9.53 -5.82
CA CYS A 134 -1.37 10.68 -5.00
C CYS A 134 -1.01 10.48 -3.52
N ALA A 135 -1.20 9.28 -2.96
CA ALA A 135 -0.99 8.99 -1.54
C ALA A 135 0.49 9.06 -1.14
N PHE A 136 1.40 8.49 -1.94
CA PHE A 136 2.84 8.47 -1.64
C PHE A 136 3.59 9.74 -2.07
N GLY A 137 2.88 10.70 -2.67
CA GLY A 137 3.38 12.03 -2.97
C GLY A 137 4.17 12.09 -4.26
N LYS A 138 3.52 12.57 -5.33
CA LYS A 138 4.15 12.87 -6.63
C LYS A 138 5.42 13.73 -6.51
N TRP A 139 5.42 14.64 -5.53
CA TRP A 139 6.56 15.50 -5.24
C TRP A 139 7.81 14.75 -4.80
N LYS A 140 7.70 13.67 -4.01
CA LYS A 140 8.86 12.87 -3.59
C LYS A 140 9.54 12.24 -4.80
N ILE A 141 8.75 11.69 -5.72
CA ILE A 141 9.25 11.06 -6.95
C ILE A 141 9.90 12.11 -7.87
N ILE A 142 9.25 13.25 -8.07
CA ILE A 142 9.80 14.35 -8.88
C ILE A 142 11.13 14.85 -8.29
N TRP A 143 11.20 15.00 -6.98
CA TRP A 143 12.40 15.46 -6.31
C TRP A 143 13.55 14.44 -6.42
N ALA A 144 13.25 13.15 -6.26
CA ALA A 144 14.23 12.08 -6.49
C ALA A 144 14.75 12.06 -7.94
N MET A 145 13.86 12.23 -8.93
CA MET A 145 14.27 12.33 -10.33
C MET A 145 15.16 13.55 -10.59
N ALA A 146 14.83 14.70 -9.99
CA ALA A 146 15.63 15.92 -10.13
C ALA A 146 17.04 15.73 -9.53
N LEU A 147 17.15 15.16 -8.33
CA LEU A 147 18.44 14.86 -7.71
C LEU A 147 19.26 13.86 -8.53
N TYR A 148 18.63 12.84 -9.11
CA TYR A 148 19.30 11.88 -9.98
C TYR A 148 19.91 12.56 -11.21
N VAL A 149 19.15 13.41 -11.89
CA VAL A 149 19.65 14.16 -13.06
C VAL A 149 20.81 15.08 -12.66
N LEU A 150 20.68 15.82 -11.56
CA LEU A 150 21.76 16.67 -11.06
C LEU A 150 23.03 15.86 -10.74
N SER A 151 22.87 14.72 -10.07
CA SER A 151 24.00 13.81 -9.76
C SER A 151 24.65 13.23 -11.01
N SER A 152 23.93 13.08 -12.12
CA SER A 152 24.50 12.58 -13.38
C SER A 152 25.23 13.67 -14.19
N LEU A 153 25.02 14.94 -13.85
CA LEU A 153 25.63 16.09 -14.52
C LEU A 153 26.85 16.64 -13.78
N LEU A 154 26.98 16.40 -12.48
CA LEU A 154 28.19 16.66 -11.68
C LEU A 154 29.21 15.53 -11.83
#